data_AF-A0A6V8LUW3-F1
#
_entry.id   AF-A0A6V8LUW3-F1
#
_cell.length_a   1.000
_cell.length_b   1.000
_cell.length_c   1.000
_cell.angle_alpha   90.00
_cell.angle_beta   90.00
_cell.angle_gamma   90.00
#
_symmetry.space_group_name_H-M   'P 1'
#
loop_
_entity.id
_entity.type
_entity.pdbx_description
1 polymer ?
#
loop_
_entity_poly.entity_id
_entity_poly.type
_entity_poly.pdbx_seq_one_letter_code
_entity_poly.pdbx_strand_id
1 'polypeptide(L)'
;MYKIAVGELVSTCSALFRVLATIYIFVFHCNSLYGLSNFGLVDYAFIVFMFVSGYYAVAANVGANEWLVRRLKRIFIPYWIVTPAVLLFNHVFSYKDVGLFESVVLLLGGNFFLSHRLYVVTWFVSVIVVFYVYTYVVVKFASVLTRAVFAVVSLFIFLSLNVPAYLFVSYNVGMLVSVAFRKFDVVGVMVSVSGPVFNLFRGFGVVFNEAQGVSYEFFLVHGGVLLLFCKVLHFGYVQAFLVSFCVSVVFSYAVRYVASCVEGAARNACRGVLTIRRRI
;
A
#
# COMPACT_ATOMS: atom_id res chain seq x y z
N MET A 1 -20.52 28.53 -12.05
CA MET A 1 -19.24 27.83 -11.85
C MET A 1 -19.13 27.44 -10.38
N TYR A 2 -18.71 26.22 -10.09
CA TYR A 2 -18.52 25.75 -8.72
C TYR A 2 -17.07 25.94 -8.29
N LYS A 3 -16.82 26.18 -7.01
CA LYS A 3 -15.46 26.29 -6.46
C LYS A 3 -15.10 24.99 -5.75
N ILE A 4 -13.92 24.46 -6.03
CA ILE A 4 -13.34 23.29 -5.36
C ILE A 4 -11.92 23.62 -4.90
N ALA A 5 -11.52 23.15 -3.72
CA ALA A 5 -10.15 23.32 -3.26
C ALA A 5 -9.21 22.38 -4.03
N VAL A 6 -8.00 22.84 -4.38
CA VAL A 6 -7.00 21.98 -5.04
C VAL A 6 -6.70 20.73 -4.21
N GLY A 7 -6.71 20.82 -2.88
CA GLY A 7 -6.53 19.67 -2.00
C GLY A 7 -7.57 18.56 -2.20
N GLU A 8 -8.83 18.91 -2.40
CA GLU A 8 -9.91 17.93 -2.66
C GLU A 8 -9.73 17.25 -4.02
N LEU A 9 -9.32 18.03 -5.03
CA LEU A 9 -9.00 17.52 -6.36
C LEU A 9 -7.84 16.52 -6.29
N VAL A 10 -6.74 16.90 -5.63
CA VAL A 10 -5.56 16.04 -5.46
C VAL A 10 -5.91 14.77 -4.69
N SER A 11 -6.73 14.87 -3.65
CA SER A 11 -7.21 13.71 -2.89
C SER A 11 -8.00 12.75 -3.76
N THR A 12 -8.95 13.26 -4.54
CA THR A 12 -9.79 12.47 -5.45
C THR A 12 -8.97 11.81 -6.56
N CYS A 13 -8.06 12.57 -7.20
CA CYS A 13 -7.15 12.03 -8.23
C CYS A 13 -6.23 10.95 -7.64
N SER A 14 -5.71 11.15 -6.43
CA SER A 14 -4.89 10.14 -5.74
C SER A 14 -5.68 8.86 -5.46
N ALA A 15 -6.95 8.99 -5.06
CA ALA A 15 -7.84 7.87 -4.81
C ALA A 15 -8.06 7.07 -6.10
N LEU A 16 -8.41 7.76 -7.18
CA LEU A 16 -8.57 7.18 -8.52
C LEU A 16 -7.30 6.44 -8.95
N PHE A 17 -6.14 7.09 -8.86
CA PHE A 17 -4.87 6.50 -9.27
C PHE A 17 -4.51 5.23 -8.47
N ARG A 18 -4.80 5.20 -7.18
CA ARG A 18 -4.62 3.99 -6.36
C ARG A 18 -5.55 2.86 -6.79
N VAL A 19 -6.84 3.16 -6.97
CA VAL A 19 -7.83 2.16 -7.40
C VAL A 19 -7.44 1.59 -8.77
N LEU A 20 -7.10 2.44 -9.73
CA LEU A 20 -6.64 2.01 -11.05
C LEU A 20 -5.38 1.16 -10.94
N ALA A 21 -4.36 1.59 -10.19
CA ALA A 21 -3.14 0.81 -10.01
C ALA A 21 -3.41 -0.57 -9.39
N THR A 22 -4.31 -0.66 -8.40
CA THR A 22 -4.75 -1.93 -7.82
C THR A 22 -5.42 -2.84 -8.85
N ILE A 23 -6.31 -2.30 -9.68
CA ILE A 23 -6.97 -3.05 -10.77
C ILE A 23 -5.92 -3.52 -11.79
N TYR A 24 -4.97 -2.67 -12.17
CA TYR A 24 -3.91 -3.04 -13.11
C TYR A 24 -3.02 -4.17 -12.57
N ILE A 25 -2.64 -4.11 -11.29
CA ILE A 25 -1.89 -5.18 -10.62
C ILE A 25 -2.68 -6.49 -10.64
N PHE A 26 -3.99 -6.44 -10.38
CA PHE A 26 -4.85 -7.62 -10.46
C PHE A 26 -4.87 -8.22 -11.87
N VAL A 27 -5.11 -7.39 -12.89
CA VAL A 27 -5.11 -7.80 -14.31
C VAL A 27 -3.77 -8.44 -14.66
N PHE A 28 -2.66 -7.81 -14.26
CA PHE A 28 -1.31 -8.33 -14.47
C PHE A 28 -1.13 -9.74 -13.88
N HIS A 29 -1.52 -9.93 -12.61
CA HIS A 29 -1.40 -11.24 -11.97
C HIS A 29 -2.31 -12.29 -12.60
N CYS A 30 -3.54 -11.93 -12.97
CA CYS A 30 -4.44 -12.84 -13.68
C CYS A 30 -3.84 -13.26 -15.03
N ASN A 31 -3.42 -12.29 -15.85
CA ASN A 31 -2.78 -12.56 -17.15
C ASN A 31 -1.53 -13.43 -17.00
N SER A 32 -0.68 -13.16 -16.01
CA SER A 32 0.52 -13.94 -15.74
C SER A 32 0.21 -15.40 -15.40
N LEU A 33 -0.87 -15.67 -14.66
CA LEU A 33 -1.27 -17.06 -14.33
C LEU A 33 -1.76 -17.86 -15.53
N TYR A 34 -2.22 -17.19 -16.58
CA TYR A 34 -2.64 -17.79 -17.85
C TYR A 34 -1.57 -17.68 -18.96
N GLY A 35 -0.36 -17.23 -18.65
CA GLY A 35 0.73 -17.11 -19.62
C GLY A 35 0.52 -16.03 -20.69
N LEU A 36 -0.39 -15.08 -20.45
CA LEU A 36 -0.60 -13.93 -21.33
C LEU A 36 0.52 -12.90 -21.12
N SER A 37 1.05 -12.34 -22.20
CA SER A 37 2.10 -11.32 -22.14
C SER A 37 1.57 -10.05 -21.49
N ASN A 38 2.37 -9.46 -20.61
CA ASN A 38 2.08 -8.17 -19.99
C ASN A 38 3.31 -7.28 -20.11
N PHE A 39 3.44 -6.54 -21.20
CA PHE A 39 4.56 -5.63 -21.36
C PHE A 39 4.32 -4.32 -20.59
N GLY A 40 5.14 -4.05 -19.57
CA GLY A 40 5.34 -2.75 -18.92
C GLY A 40 4.19 -2.17 -18.08
N LEU A 41 2.96 -2.67 -18.21
CA LEU A 41 1.78 -2.10 -17.51
C LEU A 41 1.93 -2.11 -15.97
N VAL A 42 2.58 -3.12 -15.41
CA VAL A 42 2.77 -3.25 -13.97
C VAL A 42 3.76 -2.21 -13.42
N ASP A 43 4.77 -1.82 -14.21
CA ASP A 43 5.77 -0.83 -13.81
C ASP A 43 5.11 0.54 -13.62
N TYR A 44 4.21 0.93 -14.52
CA TYR A 44 3.42 2.17 -14.38
C TYR A 44 2.55 2.15 -13.14
N ALA A 45 1.90 1.03 -12.82
CA ALA A 45 1.09 0.90 -11.62
C ALA A 45 1.95 1.10 -10.35
N PHE A 46 3.16 0.52 -10.30
CA PHE A 46 4.08 0.74 -9.20
C PHE A 46 4.62 2.17 -9.15
N ILE A 47 4.97 2.78 -10.29
CA ILE A 47 5.38 4.19 -10.35
C ILE A 47 4.31 5.07 -9.72
N VAL A 48 3.04 4.91 -10.11
CA VAL A 48 1.92 5.67 -9.57
C VAL A 48 1.75 5.41 -8.08
N PHE A 49 1.82 4.14 -7.64
CA PHE A 49 1.70 3.80 -6.22
C PHE A 49 2.80 4.43 -5.37
N MET A 50 4.04 4.43 -5.87
CA MET A 50 5.19 5.03 -5.21
C MET A 50 5.08 6.55 -5.16
N PHE A 51 4.70 7.20 -6.26
CA PHE A 51 4.47 8.64 -6.32
C PHE A 51 3.44 9.07 -5.27
N VAL A 52 2.26 8.44 -5.28
CA VAL A 52 1.17 8.76 -4.34
C VAL A 52 1.60 8.46 -2.90
N SER A 53 2.35 7.38 -2.68
CA SER A 53 2.87 7.05 -1.35
C SER A 53 3.84 8.12 -0.83
N GLY A 54 4.76 8.59 -1.68
CA GLY A 54 5.69 9.67 -1.35
C GLY A 54 4.99 11.00 -1.08
N TYR A 55 3.99 11.35 -1.90
CA TYR A 55 3.17 12.55 -1.69
C TYR A 55 2.53 12.57 -0.30
N TYR A 56 1.90 11.46 0.12
CA TYR A 56 1.28 11.39 1.45
C TYR A 56 2.25 11.07 2.59
N ALA A 57 3.53 10.81 2.31
CA ALA A 57 4.51 10.45 3.33
C ALA A 57 4.84 11.66 4.22
N VAL A 58 5.04 12.84 3.61
CA VAL A 58 5.37 14.10 4.30
C VAL A 58 4.13 14.93 4.67
N ALA A 59 2.93 14.42 4.36
CA ALA A 59 1.69 15.17 4.49
C ALA A 59 1.08 15.19 5.91
N ALA A 60 1.65 14.46 6.87
CA ALA A 60 1.03 14.31 8.18
C ALA A 60 1.50 15.40 9.16
N ASN A 61 0.57 16.12 9.77
CA ASN A 61 0.85 17.06 10.86
C ASN A 61 1.01 16.34 12.22
N VAL A 62 1.83 15.28 12.25
CA VAL A 62 2.10 14.48 13.46
C VAL A 62 3.59 14.26 13.61
N GLY A 63 4.07 13.98 14.82
CA GLY A 63 5.49 13.72 15.06
C GLY A 63 6.01 12.52 14.25
N ALA A 64 7.27 12.55 13.81
CA ALA A 64 7.86 11.52 12.93
C ALA A 64 7.71 10.08 13.48
N ASN A 65 7.90 9.89 14.79
CA ASN A 65 7.77 8.58 15.43
C ASN A 65 6.32 8.09 15.36
N GLU A 66 5.37 8.95 15.68
CA GLU A 66 3.94 8.63 15.65
C GLU A 66 3.48 8.35 14.22
N TRP A 67 3.96 9.15 13.26
CA TRP A 67 3.71 8.93 11.84
C TRP A 67 4.16 7.52 11.41
N LEU A 68 5.41 7.15 11.72
CA LEU A 68 5.96 5.85 11.33
C LEU A 68 5.15 4.71 11.95
N VAL A 69 4.87 4.76 13.26
CA VAL A 69 4.08 3.73 13.95
C VAL A 69 2.68 3.60 13.35
N ARG A 70 2.00 4.72 13.06
CA ARG A 70 0.67 4.70 12.40
C ARG A 70 0.74 4.05 11.02
N ARG A 71 1.78 4.34 10.24
CA ARG A 71 1.99 3.75 8.90
C ARG A 71 2.30 2.25 8.97
N LEU A 72 3.19 1.84 9.88
CA LEU A 72 3.54 0.44 10.08
C LEU A 72 2.34 -0.37 10.55
N LYS A 73 1.54 0.11 11.50
CA LYS A 73 0.31 -0.58 11.94
C LYS A 73 -0.67 -0.79 10.79
N ARG A 74 -0.91 0.24 9.98
CA ARG A 74 -1.81 0.16 8.82
C ARG A 74 -1.37 -0.87 7.77
N ILE A 75 -0.08 -1.15 7.67
CA ILE A 75 0.47 -2.18 6.78
C ILE A 75 0.45 -3.55 7.47
N PHE A 76 1.10 -3.66 8.63
CA PHE A 76 1.38 -4.93 9.28
C PHE A 76 0.14 -5.62 9.85
N ILE A 77 -0.89 -4.89 10.30
CA ILE A 77 -2.07 -5.53 10.88
C ILE A 77 -2.86 -6.31 9.82
N PRO A 78 -3.29 -5.73 8.68
CA PRO A 78 -3.90 -6.51 7.60
C PRO A 78 -2.97 -7.60 7.07
N TYR A 79 -1.68 -7.31 6.96
CA TYR A 79 -0.67 -8.27 6.53
C TYR A 79 -0.64 -9.52 7.44
N TRP A 80 -0.58 -9.32 8.76
CA TRP A 80 -0.59 -10.42 9.73
C TRP A 80 -1.92 -11.16 9.83
N ILE A 81 -3.02 -10.60 9.33
CA ILE A 81 -4.28 -11.34 9.19
C ILE A 81 -4.19 -12.30 8.00
N VAL A 82 -3.64 -11.84 6.87
CA VAL A 82 -3.62 -12.60 5.62
C VAL A 82 -2.49 -13.63 5.58
N THR A 83 -1.28 -13.26 5.99
CA THR A 83 -0.07 -14.09 5.86
C THR A 83 -0.16 -15.45 6.56
N PRO A 84 -0.66 -15.57 7.81
CA PRO A 84 -0.83 -16.88 8.44
C PRO A 84 -1.79 -17.79 7.68
N ALA A 85 -2.87 -17.24 7.11
CA ALA A 85 -3.80 -18.03 6.28
C ALA A 85 -3.12 -18.54 5.00
N VAL A 86 -2.28 -17.71 4.37
CA VAL A 86 -1.47 -18.12 3.21
C VAL A 86 -0.46 -19.21 3.57
N LEU A 87 0.22 -19.08 4.72
CA LEU A 87 1.15 -20.11 5.21
C LEU A 87 0.44 -21.42 5.51
N LEU A 88 -0.71 -21.37 6.19
CA LEU A 88 -1.52 -22.54 6.48
C LEU A 88 -2.00 -23.22 5.20
N PHE A 89 -2.49 -22.45 4.23
CA PHE A 89 -2.88 -22.97 2.93
C PHE A 89 -1.69 -23.63 2.21
N ASN A 90 -0.53 -22.98 2.20
CA ASN A 90 0.67 -23.56 1.61
C ASN A 90 1.07 -24.87 2.27
N HIS A 91 0.95 -24.97 3.60
CA HIS A 91 1.25 -26.18 4.35
C HIS A 91 0.26 -27.33 4.03
N VAL A 92 -1.03 -27.03 3.90
CA VAL A 92 -2.07 -28.03 3.59
C VAL A 92 -1.95 -28.56 2.15
N PHE A 93 -1.64 -27.68 1.19
CA PHE A 93 -1.63 -28.02 -0.23
C PHE A 93 -0.21 -28.24 -0.81
N SER A 94 0.83 -28.10 0.01
CA SER A 94 2.25 -28.23 -0.39
C SER A 94 2.60 -27.45 -1.67
N TYR A 95 2.05 -26.24 -1.80
CA TYR A 95 2.18 -25.45 -3.04
C TYR A 95 3.63 -25.03 -3.32
N LYS A 96 4.39 -24.66 -2.29
CA LYS A 96 5.83 -24.39 -2.34
C LYS A 96 6.50 -24.91 -1.07
N ASP A 97 7.74 -25.36 -1.22
CA ASP A 97 8.57 -25.70 -0.08
C ASP A 97 9.02 -24.41 0.63
N VAL A 98 8.63 -24.26 1.89
CA VAL A 98 8.89 -23.08 2.72
C VAL A 98 9.25 -23.55 4.11
N GLY A 99 10.50 -23.33 4.51
CA GLY A 99 11.00 -23.67 5.83
C GLY A 99 10.45 -22.76 6.94
N LEU A 100 10.78 -23.11 8.18
CA LEU A 100 10.41 -22.34 9.37
C LEU A 100 11.05 -20.93 9.34
N PHE A 101 12.31 -20.84 8.91
CA PHE A 101 13.03 -19.57 8.83
C PHE A 101 12.35 -18.61 7.84
N GLU A 102 12.06 -19.09 6.62
CA GLU A 102 11.35 -18.33 5.60
C GLU A 102 9.97 -17.90 6.08
N SER A 103 9.26 -18.77 6.80
CA SER A 103 7.95 -18.46 7.38
C SER A 103 8.02 -17.33 8.42
N VAL A 104 9.05 -17.32 9.28
CA VAL A 104 9.27 -16.24 10.25
C VAL A 104 9.63 -14.93 9.54
N VAL A 105 10.55 -14.97 8.57
CA VAL A 105 10.93 -13.79 7.77
C VAL A 105 9.72 -13.24 7.00
N LEU A 106 8.88 -14.14 6.47
CA LEU A 106 7.61 -13.79 5.83
C LEU A 106 6.70 -13.05 6.83
N LEU A 107 6.49 -13.58 8.04
CA LEU A 107 5.66 -12.90 9.05
C LEU A 107 6.19 -11.52 9.45
N LEU A 108 7.51 -11.32 9.43
CA LEU A 108 8.14 -10.02 9.68
C LEU A 108 8.07 -9.04 8.49
N GLY A 109 7.48 -9.45 7.36
CA GLY A 109 7.40 -8.65 6.15
C GLY A 109 8.71 -8.56 5.37
N GLY A 110 9.65 -9.48 5.61
CA GLY A 110 10.98 -9.53 4.99
C GLY A 110 11.05 -10.25 3.63
N ASN A 111 9.92 -10.43 2.95
CA ASN A 111 9.80 -11.15 1.67
C ASN A 111 10.83 -10.79 0.62
N PHE A 112 11.20 -9.52 0.56
CA PHE A 112 12.14 -9.03 -0.42
C PHE A 112 13.52 -9.70 -0.32
N PHE A 113 13.93 -10.06 0.90
CA PHE A 113 15.21 -10.68 1.22
C PHE A 113 15.23 -12.20 1.06
N LEU A 114 14.08 -12.81 0.73
CA LEU A 114 13.96 -14.25 0.51
C LEU A 114 14.18 -14.59 -0.97
N SER A 115 15.04 -15.57 -1.24
CA SER A 115 15.27 -16.10 -2.58
C SER A 115 14.01 -16.79 -3.14
N HIS A 116 13.29 -17.52 -2.28
CA HIS A 116 12.06 -18.23 -2.63
C HIS A 116 10.84 -17.52 -2.04
N ARG A 117 10.22 -16.65 -2.84
CA ARG A 117 9.04 -15.89 -2.43
C ARG A 117 7.81 -16.79 -2.51
N LEU A 118 7.27 -17.21 -1.37
CA LEU A 118 5.99 -17.93 -1.30
C LEU A 118 4.89 -17.08 -1.96
N TYR A 119 4.80 -15.84 -1.49
CA TYR A 119 3.77 -14.90 -1.89
C TYR A 119 4.42 -13.72 -2.60
N VAL A 120 4.39 -13.73 -3.94
CA VAL A 120 5.10 -12.72 -4.75
C VAL A 120 4.60 -11.32 -4.41
N VAL A 121 3.30 -11.15 -4.18
CA VAL A 121 2.70 -9.83 -3.93
C VAL A 121 3.31 -9.12 -2.70
N THR A 122 3.89 -9.85 -1.75
CA THR A 122 4.39 -9.27 -0.50
C THR A 122 5.82 -8.74 -0.55
N TRP A 123 6.56 -8.88 -1.66
CA TRP A 123 7.85 -8.17 -1.80
C TRP A 123 7.66 -6.64 -1.78
N PHE A 124 6.54 -6.16 -2.31
CA PHE A 124 6.21 -4.73 -2.33
C PHE A 124 6.02 -4.16 -0.92
N VAL A 125 5.55 -4.99 0.03
CA VAL A 125 5.41 -4.60 1.45
C VAL A 125 6.78 -4.28 2.06
N SER A 126 7.80 -5.09 1.80
CA SER A 126 9.16 -4.80 2.28
C SER A 126 9.67 -3.49 1.68
N VAL A 127 9.47 -3.29 0.37
CA VAL A 127 9.93 -2.09 -0.35
C VAL A 127 9.29 -0.82 0.24
N ILE A 128 7.97 -0.80 0.42
CA ILE A 128 7.30 0.37 0.99
C ILE A 128 7.72 0.64 2.44
N VAL A 129 8.00 -0.41 3.23
CA VAL A 129 8.52 -0.25 4.60
C VAL A 129 9.90 0.40 4.59
N VAL A 130 10.80 0.00 3.69
CA VAL A 130 12.10 0.66 3.52
C VAL A 130 11.92 2.13 3.15
N PHE A 131 11.00 2.46 2.23
CA PHE A 131 10.69 3.85 1.90
C PHE A 131 10.11 4.65 3.08
N TYR A 132 9.32 4.02 3.96
CA TYR A 132 8.82 4.69 5.16
C TYR A 132 9.90 4.93 6.20
N VAL A 133 10.82 3.99 6.39
CA VAL A 133 12.02 4.20 7.21
C VAL A 133 12.86 5.32 6.62
N TYR A 134 13.01 5.36 5.29
CA TYR A 134 13.68 6.46 4.60
C TYR A 134 13.05 7.82 4.88
N THR A 135 11.73 7.96 4.69
CA THR A 135 11.04 9.22 5.02
C THR A 135 11.13 9.57 6.49
N TYR A 136 11.02 8.58 7.39
CA TYR A 136 11.17 8.80 8.83
C TYR A 136 12.51 9.47 9.13
N VAL A 137 13.62 8.95 8.60
CA VAL A 137 14.95 9.53 8.78
C VAL A 137 15.02 10.93 8.18
N VAL A 138 14.57 11.12 6.94
CA VAL A 138 14.59 12.43 6.27
C VAL A 138 13.82 13.49 7.07
N VAL A 139 12.65 13.14 7.62
CA VAL A 139 11.83 14.06 8.41
C VAL A 139 12.39 14.27 9.82
N LYS A 140 12.96 13.24 10.44
CA LYS A 140 13.43 13.27 11.83
C LYS A 140 14.67 14.13 12.02
N PHE A 141 15.62 14.07 11.08
CA PHE A 141 16.89 14.80 11.20
C PHE A 141 16.79 16.15 10.51
N ALA A 142 17.25 17.22 11.17
CA ALA A 142 17.20 18.59 10.62
C ALA A 142 18.34 18.89 9.64
N SER A 143 19.50 18.26 9.83
CA SER A 143 20.70 18.51 9.02
C SER A 143 20.49 18.09 7.56
N VAL A 144 20.69 19.04 6.64
CA VAL A 144 20.63 18.81 5.18
C VAL A 144 21.67 17.77 4.76
N LEU A 145 22.88 17.83 5.33
CA LEU A 145 23.94 16.86 5.05
C LEU A 145 23.52 15.44 5.46
N THR A 146 22.95 15.27 6.65
CA THR A 146 22.46 13.96 7.11
C THR A 146 21.38 13.42 6.19
N ARG A 147 20.44 14.27 5.72
CA ARG A 147 19.41 13.87 4.76
C ARG A 147 20.00 13.46 3.41
N ALA A 148 20.97 14.22 2.90
CA ALA A 148 21.64 13.94 1.63
C ALA A 148 22.44 12.64 1.68
N VAL A 149 23.28 12.45 2.72
CA VAL A 149 24.02 11.20 2.95
C VAL A 149 23.05 10.03 3.05
N PHE A 150 21.97 10.16 3.81
CA PHE A 150 21.00 9.09 3.96
C PHE A 150 20.25 8.78 2.66
N ALA A 151 19.95 9.80 1.82
CA ALA A 151 19.36 9.59 0.51
C ALA A 151 20.30 8.84 -0.44
N VAL A 152 21.60 9.17 -0.45
CA VAL A 152 22.61 8.46 -1.25
C VAL A 152 22.77 7.02 -0.76
N VAL A 153 22.90 6.81 0.55
CA VAL A 153 23.00 5.47 1.15
C VAL A 153 21.75 4.64 0.86
N SER A 154 20.56 5.23 0.98
CA SER A 154 19.30 4.55 0.67
C SER A 154 19.24 4.17 -0.80
N LEU A 155 19.56 5.09 -1.72
CA LEU A 155 19.62 4.80 -3.15
C LEU A 155 20.59 3.66 -3.45
N PHE A 156 21.80 3.69 -2.85
CA PHE A 156 22.77 2.60 -2.98
C PHE A 156 22.18 1.26 -2.51
N ILE A 157 21.56 1.21 -1.33
CA ILE A 157 20.90 0.00 -0.82
C ILE A 157 19.81 -0.48 -1.79
N PHE A 158 18.96 0.40 -2.30
CA PHE A 158 17.91 0.04 -3.26
C PHE A 158 18.49 -0.56 -4.55
N LEU A 159 19.58 0.02 -5.07
CA LEU A 159 20.26 -0.50 -6.25
C LEU A 159 20.94 -1.85 -5.97
N SER A 160 21.62 -2.01 -4.84
CA SER A 160 22.23 -3.29 -4.42
C SER A 160 21.19 -4.40 -4.23
N LEU A 161 19.97 -4.01 -3.87
CA LEU A 161 18.83 -4.91 -3.71
C LEU A 161 18.13 -5.24 -5.05
N ASN A 162 18.56 -4.68 -6.18
CA ASN A 162 17.87 -4.78 -7.47
C ASN A 162 16.44 -4.22 -7.45
N VAL A 163 16.16 -3.24 -6.59
CA VAL A 163 14.90 -2.48 -6.66
C VAL A 163 15.01 -1.48 -7.82
N PRO A 164 14.05 -1.44 -8.75
CA PRO A 164 14.14 -0.51 -9.87
C PRO A 164 14.25 0.95 -9.42
N ALA A 165 15.25 1.66 -9.94
CA ALA A 165 15.55 3.05 -9.57
C ALA A 165 14.36 4.00 -9.76
N TYR A 166 13.50 3.73 -10.74
CA TYR A 166 12.30 4.53 -11.01
C TYR A 166 11.32 4.55 -9.83
N LEU A 167 11.30 3.51 -8.97
CA LEU A 167 10.46 3.49 -7.77
C LEU A 167 10.95 4.51 -6.75
N PHE A 168 12.28 4.60 -6.58
CA PHE A 168 12.91 5.57 -5.70
C PHE A 168 12.72 7.00 -6.20
N VAL A 169 12.93 7.23 -7.50
CA VAL A 169 12.69 8.53 -8.13
C VAL A 169 11.24 8.94 -7.97
N SER A 170 10.29 8.06 -8.32
CA SER A 170 8.86 8.33 -8.23
C SER A 170 8.41 8.72 -6.81
N TYR A 171 8.85 7.96 -5.81
CA TYR A 171 8.56 8.26 -4.40
C TYR A 171 9.08 9.64 -3.96
N ASN A 172 10.34 9.95 -4.29
CA ASN A 172 10.94 11.23 -3.95
C ASN A 172 10.28 12.40 -4.68
N VAL A 173 9.93 12.23 -5.96
CA VAL A 173 9.17 13.24 -6.72
C VAL A 173 7.82 13.50 -6.05
N GLY A 174 7.11 12.46 -5.62
CA GLY A 174 5.88 12.60 -4.84
C GLY A 174 6.08 13.41 -3.55
N MET A 175 7.12 13.10 -2.77
CA MET A 175 7.48 13.84 -1.56
C MET A 175 7.76 15.32 -1.86
N LEU A 176 8.57 15.62 -2.88
CA LEU A 176 8.92 16.98 -3.28
C LEU A 176 7.69 17.78 -3.71
N VAL A 177 6.79 17.16 -4.49
CA VAL A 177 5.52 17.78 -4.89
C VAL A 177 4.66 18.13 -3.66
N SER A 178 4.56 17.22 -2.68
CA SER A 178 3.82 17.52 -1.44
C SER A 178 4.46 18.66 -0.63
N VAL A 179 5.79 18.72 -0.54
CA VAL A 179 6.48 19.82 0.14
C VAL A 179 6.23 21.14 -0.59
N ALA A 180 6.36 21.16 -1.92
CA ALA A 180 6.12 22.35 -2.73
C ALA A 180 4.68 22.84 -2.59
N PHE A 181 3.69 21.95 -2.70
CA PHE A 181 2.27 22.30 -2.60
C PHE A 181 1.93 22.93 -1.25
N ARG A 182 2.56 22.47 -0.17
CA ARG A 182 2.40 23.06 1.17
C ARG A 182 3.13 24.38 1.33
N LYS A 183 4.38 24.45 0.84
CA LYS A 183 5.20 25.67 0.93
C LYS A 183 4.55 26.86 0.21
N PHE A 184 3.90 26.60 -0.91
CA PHE A 184 3.22 27.62 -1.72
C PHE A 184 1.71 27.70 -1.45
N ASP A 185 1.21 27.05 -0.38
CA ASP A 185 -0.21 27.00 0.01
C ASP A 185 -1.18 26.66 -1.15
N VAL A 186 -0.72 25.85 -2.11
CA VAL A 186 -1.49 25.49 -3.31
C VAL A 186 -2.72 24.69 -2.93
N VAL A 187 -2.64 23.90 -1.85
CA VAL A 187 -3.72 23.01 -1.39
C VAL A 187 -4.99 23.78 -1.03
N GLY A 188 -4.86 25.00 -0.48
CA GLY A 188 -5.97 25.87 -0.11
C GLY A 188 -6.54 26.71 -1.25
N VAL A 189 -5.89 26.73 -2.41
CA VAL A 189 -6.34 27.50 -3.58
C VAL A 189 -7.68 26.95 -4.07
N MET A 190 -8.63 27.87 -4.32
CA MET A 190 -9.94 27.54 -4.86
C MET A 190 -9.91 27.67 -6.39
N VAL A 191 -10.28 26.60 -7.09
CA VAL A 191 -10.36 26.58 -8.57
C VAL A 191 -11.82 26.55 -8.99
N SER A 192 -12.15 27.30 -10.04
CA SER A 192 -13.49 27.29 -10.63
C SER A 192 -13.61 26.16 -11.64
N VAL A 193 -14.60 25.29 -11.45
CA VAL A 193 -14.90 24.15 -12.33
C VAL A 193 -16.33 24.25 -12.88
N SER A 194 -16.55 23.64 -14.05
CA SER A 194 -17.88 23.56 -14.65
C SER A 194 -18.79 22.65 -13.82
N GLY A 195 -20.11 22.86 -13.92
CA GLY A 195 -21.10 22.06 -13.19
C GLY A 195 -21.00 20.54 -13.43
N PRO A 196 -20.92 20.07 -14.68
CA PRO A 196 -20.74 18.65 -14.97
C PRO A 196 -19.47 18.06 -14.35
N VAL A 197 -18.35 18.78 -14.42
CA VAL A 197 -17.07 18.34 -13.84
C VAL A 197 -17.17 18.26 -12.32
N PHE A 198 -17.77 19.25 -11.67
CA PHE A 198 -17.98 19.25 -10.22
C PHE A 198 -18.82 18.06 -9.76
N ASN A 199 -19.93 17.78 -10.45
CA ASN A 199 -20.80 16.65 -10.13
C ASN A 199 -20.09 15.31 -10.33
N LEU A 200 -19.27 15.20 -11.37
CA LEU A 200 -18.44 14.02 -11.63
C LEU A 200 -17.42 13.82 -10.50
N PHE A 201 -16.64 14.85 -10.14
CA PHE A 201 -15.68 14.78 -9.05
C PHE A 201 -16.33 14.45 -7.71
N ARG A 202 -17.49 15.03 -7.41
CA ARG A 202 -18.20 14.77 -6.16
C ARG A 202 -18.75 13.35 -6.10
N GLY A 203 -19.43 12.90 -7.16
CA GLY A 203 -20.02 11.56 -7.21
C GLY A 203 -18.96 10.46 -7.19
N PHE A 204 -18.01 10.52 -8.12
CA PHE A 204 -16.93 9.54 -8.19
C PHE A 204 -15.92 9.68 -7.05
N GLY A 205 -15.72 10.89 -6.52
CA GLY A 205 -14.83 11.12 -5.40
C GLY A 205 -15.22 10.32 -4.17
N VAL A 206 -16.52 10.24 -3.84
CA VAL A 206 -16.99 9.38 -2.74
C VAL A 206 -16.65 7.91 -3.01
N VAL A 207 -16.99 7.41 -4.20
CA VAL A 207 -16.76 6.01 -4.58
C VAL A 207 -15.27 5.65 -4.55
N PHE A 208 -14.41 6.48 -5.16
CA PHE A 208 -12.97 6.25 -5.17
C PHE A 208 -12.35 6.40 -3.79
N ASN A 209 -12.84 7.31 -2.95
CA ASN A 209 -12.36 7.46 -1.58
C ASN A 209 -12.68 6.23 -0.72
N GLU A 210 -13.87 5.66 -0.87
CA GLU A 210 -14.23 4.40 -0.20
C GLU A 210 -13.39 3.23 -0.74
N ALA A 211 -13.31 3.09 -2.06
CA ALA A 211 -12.56 2.03 -2.72
C ALA A 211 -11.06 2.07 -2.39
N GLN A 212 -10.42 3.25 -2.40
CA GLN A 212 -9.00 3.36 -2.01
C GLN A 212 -8.77 2.93 -0.56
N GLY A 213 -9.80 3.00 0.28
CA GLY A 213 -9.72 2.62 1.68
C GLY A 213 -9.52 1.12 1.88
N VAL A 214 -9.89 0.29 0.90
CA VAL A 214 -9.71 -1.18 0.91
C VAL A 214 -8.65 -1.66 -0.11
N SER A 215 -8.04 -0.76 -0.88
CA SER A 215 -7.08 -1.13 -1.94
C SER A 215 -5.86 -1.90 -1.42
N TYR A 216 -5.43 -1.65 -0.18
CA TYR A 216 -4.28 -2.34 0.40
C TYR A 216 -4.65 -3.78 0.78
N GLU A 217 -5.79 -3.99 1.43
CA GLU A 217 -6.32 -5.30 1.76
C GLU A 217 -6.59 -6.11 0.48
N PHE A 218 -7.11 -5.47 -0.56
CA PHE A 218 -7.27 -6.08 -1.88
C PHE A 218 -5.92 -6.52 -2.46
N PHE A 219 -4.93 -5.64 -2.40
CA PHE A 219 -3.57 -5.98 -2.80
C PHE A 219 -3.04 -7.19 -2.01
N LEU A 220 -3.32 -7.31 -0.71
CA LEU A 220 -2.89 -8.45 0.08
C LEU A 220 -3.63 -9.75 -0.22
N VAL A 221 -4.91 -9.73 -0.58
CA VAL A 221 -5.71 -10.96 -0.71
C VAL A 221 -5.76 -11.52 -2.14
N HIS A 222 -5.68 -10.66 -3.16
CA HIS A 222 -6.03 -11.07 -4.52
C HIS A 222 -5.12 -12.14 -5.11
N GLY A 223 -3.84 -12.16 -4.75
CA GLY A 223 -2.89 -13.17 -5.23
C GLY A 223 -3.28 -14.57 -4.79
N GLY A 224 -3.65 -14.74 -3.51
CA GLY A 224 -4.11 -16.02 -2.97
C GLY A 224 -5.45 -16.44 -3.57
N VAL A 225 -6.38 -15.49 -3.71
CA VAL A 225 -7.70 -15.74 -4.32
C VAL A 225 -7.55 -16.18 -5.78
N LEU A 226 -6.73 -15.48 -6.58
CA LEU A 226 -6.45 -15.87 -7.97
C LEU A 226 -5.84 -17.27 -8.06
N LEU A 227 -4.88 -17.61 -7.20
CA LEU A 227 -4.29 -18.95 -7.19
C LEU A 227 -5.33 -20.03 -6.87
N LEU A 228 -6.24 -19.78 -5.93
CA LEU A 228 -7.33 -20.70 -5.62
C LEU A 228 -8.19 -20.98 -6.86
N PHE A 229 -8.71 -19.96 -7.52
CA PHE A 229 -9.59 -20.16 -8.68
C PHE A 229 -8.86 -20.67 -9.92
N CYS A 230 -7.63 -20.21 -10.18
CA CYS A 230 -6.87 -20.60 -11.37
C CYS A 230 -6.18 -21.97 -11.24
N LYS A 231 -5.53 -22.25 -10.09
CA LYS A 231 -4.66 -23.43 -9.92
C LYS A 231 -5.32 -24.58 -9.19
N VAL A 232 -6.27 -24.30 -8.29
CA VAL A 232 -6.93 -25.35 -7.48
C VAL A 232 -8.29 -25.72 -8.09
N LEU A 233 -9.10 -24.73 -8.46
CA LEU A 233 -10.43 -24.96 -9.04
C LEU A 233 -10.43 -25.02 -10.57
N HIS A 234 -9.31 -24.71 -11.21
CA HIS A 234 -9.11 -24.78 -12.67
C HIS A 234 -10.15 -24.00 -13.50
N PHE A 235 -10.56 -22.82 -13.04
CA PHE A 235 -11.50 -21.97 -13.78
C PHE A 235 -10.88 -21.48 -15.10
N GLY A 236 -11.73 -21.22 -16.11
CA GLY A 236 -11.30 -20.52 -17.33
C GLY A 236 -10.98 -19.04 -17.05
N TYR A 237 -10.23 -18.38 -17.94
CA TYR A 237 -9.74 -17.01 -17.74
C TYR A 237 -10.83 -16.02 -17.30
N VAL A 238 -11.94 -15.94 -18.04
CA VAL A 238 -13.03 -14.98 -17.75
C VAL A 238 -13.69 -15.28 -16.40
N GLN A 239 -13.93 -16.55 -16.08
CA GLN A 239 -14.53 -16.97 -14.82
C GLN A 239 -13.59 -16.66 -13.66
N ALA A 240 -12.32 -17.04 -13.76
CA ALA A 240 -11.31 -16.77 -12.75
C ALA A 240 -11.14 -15.28 -12.52
N PHE A 241 -11.09 -14.47 -13.58
CA PHE A 241 -10.99 -13.01 -13.48
C PHE A 241 -12.17 -12.42 -12.70
N LEU A 242 -13.40 -12.67 -13.15
CA LEU A 242 -14.59 -12.06 -12.55
C LEU A 242 -14.83 -12.55 -11.12
N VAL A 243 -14.76 -13.85 -10.89
CA VAL A 243 -15.03 -14.45 -9.57
C VAL A 243 -13.92 -14.07 -8.59
N SER A 244 -12.65 -14.15 -8.99
CA SER A 244 -11.53 -13.78 -8.10
C SER A 244 -11.55 -12.29 -7.77
N PHE A 245 -11.93 -11.43 -8.71
CA PHE A 245 -12.06 -9.99 -8.44
C PHE A 245 -13.13 -9.74 -7.37
N CYS A 246 -14.34 -10.29 -7.56
CA CYS A 246 -15.45 -10.13 -6.62
C CYS A 246 -15.12 -10.70 -5.24
N VAL A 247 -14.57 -11.91 -5.18
CA VAL A 247 -14.16 -12.54 -3.91
C VAL A 247 -13.05 -11.74 -3.24
N SER A 248 -12.08 -11.21 -4.00
CA SER A 248 -11.03 -10.35 -3.45
C SER A 248 -11.61 -9.07 -2.85
N VAL A 249 -12.58 -8.42 -3.50
CA VAL A 249 -13.28 -7.25 -2.94
C VAL A 249 -13.93 -7.60 -1.60
N VAL A 250 -14.73 -8.68 -1.55
CA VAL A 250 -15.40 -9.11 -0.31
C VAL A 250 -14.40 -9.41 0.81
N PHE A 251 -13.35 -10.17 0.52
CA PHE A 251 -12.31 -10.49 1.50
C PHE A 251 -11.55 -9.23 1.95
N SER A 252 -11.37 -8.24 1.09
CA SER A 252 -10.72 -6.97 1.45
C SER A 252 -11.50 -6.21 2.52
N TYR A 253 -12.82 -6.14 2.39
CA TYR A 253 -13.68 -5.54 3.40
C TYR A 253 -13.65 -6.33 4.71
N ALA A 254 -13.68 -7.66 4.64
CA ALA A 254 -13.58 -8.52 5.82
C ALA A 254 -12.25 -8.32 6.55
N VAL A 255 -11.12 -8.32 5.84
CA VAL A 255 -9.79 -8.08 6.42
C VAL A 255 -9.72 -6.68 7.04
N ARG A 256 -10.23 -5.64 6.36
CA ARG A 256 -10.26 -4.27 6.90
C ARG A 256 -11.09 -4.17 8.17
N TYR A 257 -12.24 -4.85 8.21
CA TYR A 257 -13.09 -4.89 9.40
C TYR A 257 -12.36 -5.53 10.60
N VAL A 258 -11.75 -6.71 10.39
CA VAL A 258 -10.98 -7.41 11.43
C VAL A 258 -9.79 -6.56 11.88
N ALA A 259 -9.04 -5.96 10.95
CA ALA A 259 -7.94 -5.06 11.27
C ALA A 259 -8.38 -3.88 12.14
N SER A 260 -9.52 -3.27 11.82
CA SER A 260 -10.10 -2.16 12.59
C SER A 260 -10.50 -2.59 14.01
N CYS A 261 -11.04 -3.81 14.17
CA CYS A 261 -11.36 -4.39 15.47
C CYS A 261 -10.10 -4.61 16.32
N VAL A 262 -9.05 -5.19 15.72
CA VAL A 262 -7.75 -5.41 16.39
C VAL A 262 -7.12 -4.10 16.83
N GLU A 263 -7.12 -3.07 15.97
CA GLU A 263 -6.64 -1.73 16.33
C GLU A 263 -7.47 -1.07 17.44
N GLY A 264 -8.78 -1.29 17.44
CA GLY A 264 -9.69 -0.82 18.50
C GLY A 264 -9.38 -1.46 19.85
N ALA A 265 -9.25 -2.79 19.88
CA ALA A 265 -8.92 -3.55 21.08
C ALA A 265 -7.56 -3.14 21.67
N ALA A 266 -6.53 -3.01 20.82
CA ALA A 266 -5.20 -2.56 21.24
C ALA A 266 -5.22 -1.15 21.85
N ARG A 267 -5.99 -0.22 21.28
CA ARG A 267 -6.14 1.14 21.83
C ARG A 267 -6.82 1.14 23.21
N ASN A 268 -7.85 0.31 23.39
CA ASN A 268 -8.56 0.20 24.66
C ASN A 268 -7.68 -0.42 25.75
N ALA A 269 -6.90 -1.45 25.42
CA ALA A 269 -5.95 -2.06 26.35
C ALA A 269 -4.89 -1.06 26.85
N CYS A 270 -4.30 -0.25 25.96
CA CYS A 270 -3.35 0.78 26.36
C CYS A 270 -3.96 1.86 27.28
N ARG A 271 -5.22 2.25 27.06
CA ARG A 271 -5.92 3.22 27.93
C ARG A 271 -6.18 2.66 29.33
N GLY A 272 -6.51 1.38 29.44
CA GLY A 272 -6.68 0.69 30.72
C GLY A 272 -5.43 0.75 31.59
N VAL A 273 -4.26 0.43 31.00
CA VAL A 273 -2.96 0.45 31.71
C VAL A 273 -2.61 1.85 32.23
N LEU A 274 -2.84 2.90 31.43
CA LEU A 274 -2.57 4.28 31.84
C LEU A 274 -3.51 4.76 32.97
N THR A 275 -4.73 4.24 33.02
CA THR A 275 -5.69 4.57 34.08
C THR A 275 -5.30 3.92 35.40
N ILE A 276 -4.81 2.67 35.37
CA ILE A 276 -4.29 1.96 36.56
C ILE A 276 -3.08 2.68 37.13
N ARG A 277 -2.14 3.12 36.28
CA ARG A 277 -0.93 3.83 36.72
C ARG A 277 -1.18 5.23 37.31
N ARG A 278 -2.37 5.81 37.13
CA ARG A 278 -2.76 7.07 37.77
C ARG A 278 -3.47 6.88 39.12
N ARG A 279 -3.86 5.64 39.44
CA ARG A 279 -4.53 5.28 40.69
C ARG A 279 -3.60 4.62 41.71
N ILE A 280 -2.39 4.24 41.29
CA ILE A 280 -1.26 3.80 42.12
C ILE A 280 -0.36 5.01 42.31
#